data_AF-A0A7Y5HWV5-F1
#
_entry.id   AF-A0A7Y5HWV5-F1
#
_cell.length_a   1.000
_cell.length_b   1.000
_cell.length_c   1.000
_cell.angle_alpha   90.00
_cell.angle_beta   90.00
_cell.angle_gamma   90.00
#
_symmetry.space_group_name_H-M   'P 1'
#
loop_
_entity.id
_entity.type
_entity.pdbx_description
1 polymer ?
#
loop_
_entity_poly.entity_id
_entity_poly.type
_entity_poly.pdbx_seq_one_letter_code
_entity_poly.pdbx_strand_id
1 'polypeptide(L)'
;MKIGQKPELPGALAQSAPAKQAKAAAPAAGGVAADVSSAAAAGVPVTFSTAARALEQTGRNQGDFDAGKVKAVRTAIENGTFKVDAEVIADKMLANTQEFLSRANG
;
A
#
# COMPACT_ATOMS: atom_id res chain seq x y z
N MET A 1 -23.78 -48.08 -15.99
CA MET A 1 -24.98 -47.69 -15.23
C MET A 1 -25.01 -46.19 -15.10
N LYS A 2 -26.09 -45.58 -15.58
CA LYS A 2 -26.33 -44.15 -15.70
C LYS A 2 -27.43 -43.79 -14.71
N ILE A 3 -27.09 -43.13 -13.61
CA ILE A 3 -28.01 -42.57 -12.60
C ILE A 3 -27.21 -41.38 -12.03
N GLY A 4 -27.42 -40.11 -12.40
CA GLY A 4 -28.63 -39.30 -12.15
C GLY A 4 -28.75 -39.06 -10.63
N GLN A 5 -28.96 -37.89 -10.04
CA GLN A 5 -29.29 -36.55 -10.49
C GLN A 5 -29.16 -35.66 -9.22
N LYS A 6 -28.69 -34.44 -9.45
CA LYS A 6 -28.47 -33.25 -8.61
C LYS A 6 -29.35 -33.07 -7.34
N PRO A 7 -28.82 -32.53 -6.22
CA PRO A 7 -29.65 -32.01 -5.12
C PRO A 7 -30.23 -30.64 -5.52
N GLU A 8 -31.50 -30.63 -5.90
CA GLU A 8 -32.29 -29.40 -6.02
C GLU A 8 -32.77 -29.01 -4.61
N LEU A 9 -32.27 -27.88 -4.09
CA LEU A 9 -32.88 -27.19 -2.95
C LEU A 9 -34.32 -26.78 -3.33
N PRO A 10 -35.32 -26.90 -2.44
CA PRO A 10 -36.69 -26.50 -2.75
C PRO A 10 -36.76 -24.99 -3.04
N GLY A 11 -36.93 -24.66 -4.32
CA GLY A 11 -37.27 -23.33 -4.77
C GLY A 11 -38.75 -23.02 -4.53
N ALA A 12 -38.96 -21.90 -3.83
CA ALA A 12 -39.91 -20.83 -4.14
C ALA A 12 -41.33 -21.19 -4.61
N LEU A 13 -42.34 -20.80 -3.81
CA LEU A 13 -43.61 -20.24 -4.32
C LEU A 13 -44.21 -19.26 -3.29
N ALA A 14 -44.26 -17.97 -3.65
CA ALA A 14 -45.33 -16.98 -3.37
C ALA A 14 -44.77 -15.57 -3.60
N GLN A 15 -44.94 -14.98 -4.78
CA GLN A 15 -46.08 -14.12 -5.15
C GLN A 15 -46.15 -12.80 -4.35
N SER A 16 -45.68 -11.73 -5.00
CA SER A 16 -46.30 -10.40 -5.15
C SER A 16 -47.28 -9.89 -4.07
N ALA A 17 -46.91 -8.80 -3.38
CA ALA A 17 -47.71 -7.56 -3.21
C ALA A 17 -46.96 -6.51 -2.34
N PRO A 18 -47.09 -5.19 -2.63
CA PRO A 18 -46.56 -4.12 -1.77
C PRO A 18 -47.65 -3.62 -0.80
N ALA A 19 -47.35 -3.52 0.50
CA ALA A 19 -48.19 -2.73 1.42
C ALA A 19 -47.39 -2.23 2.63
N LYS A 20 -47.49 -0.90 2.83
CA LYS A 20 -47.01 -0.12 3.97
C LYS A 20 -47.44 -0.73 5.32
N GLN A 21 -46.54 -0.74 6.30
CA GLN A 21 -46.86 -0.28 7.67
C GLN A 21 -45.62 -0.08 8.53
N ALA A 22 -45.60 1.06 9.21
CA ALA A 22 -44.56 1.52 10.11
C ALA A 22 -44.70 0.88 11.51
N LYS A 23 -43.57 0.55 12.14
CA LYS A 23 -43.42 0.61 13.62
C LYS A 23 -41.94 0.69 14.01
N ALA A 24 -41.62 1.70 14.79
CA ALA A 24 -40.30 2.00 15.35
C ALA A 24 -39.92 1.09 16.54
N ALA A 25 -38.59 1.02 16.77
CA ALA A 25 -37.79 0.57 17.94
C ALA A 25 -36.78 -0.52 17.49
N ALA A 26 -35.48 -0.51 17.80
CA ALA A 26 -34.56 0.31 18.60
C ALA A 26 -33.12 0.00 18.08
N PRO A 27 -32.07 0.78 18.42
CA PRO A 27 -30.75 0.63 17.83
C PRO A 27 -30.02 -0.55 18.45
N ALA A 28 -29.35 -1.38 17.64
CA ALA A 28 -28.45 -2.40 18.14
C ALA A 28 -27.18 -2.45 17.30
N ALA A 29 -26.09 -2.14 17.99
CA ALA A 29 -24.73 -2.60 17.78
C ALA A 29 -24.08 -2.29 16.43
N GLY A 30 -23.13 -1.35 16.48
CA GLY A 30 -22.10 -1.22 15.47
C GLY A 30 -21.31 -2.51 15.27
N GLY A 31 -20.74 -2.62 14.08
CA GLY A 31 -19.92 -3.77 13.72
C GLY A 31 -19.59 -3.74 12.24
N VAL A 32 -18.70 -2.81 11.88
CA VAL A 32 -17.68 -2.96 10.84
C VAL A 32 -17.94 -4.03 9.78
N ALA A 33 -18.37 -3.63 8.57
CA ALA A 33 -17.95 -4.20 7.29
C ALA A 33 -18.91 -3.78 6.17
N ALA A 34 -18.78 -2.55 5.69
CA ALA A 34 -19.18 -2.22 4.32
C ALA A 34 -18.56 -0.88 3.87
N ASP A 35 -17.29 -0.65 4.21
CA ASP A 35 -16.47 0.29 3.44
C ASP A 35 -15.10 -0.35 3.26
N VAL A 36 -15.08 -1.43 2.48
CA VAL A 36 -13.92 -1.68 1.64
C VAL A 36 -14.38 -1.20 0.28
N SER A 37 -14.34 0.13 0.12
CA SER A 37 -14.36 0.77 -1.18
C SER A 37 -13.19 0.15 -1.95
N SER A 38 -13.52 -0.85 -2.76
CA SER A 38 -12.62 -1.52 -3.67
C SER A 38 -12.26 -0.52 -4.75
N ALA A 39 -11.31 0.36 -4.41
CA ALA A 39 -10.38 0.89 -5.38
C ALA A 39 -9.60 -0.32 -5.90
N ALA A 40 -10.15 -0.96 -6.93
CA ALA A 40 -9.44 -1.92 -7.75
C ALA A 40 -8.26 -1.18 -8.39
N ALA A 41 -7.15 -1.10 -7.66
CA ALA A 41 -5.87 -0.82 -8.25
C ALA A 41 -5.67 -1.89 -9.32
N ALA A 42 -5.49 -1.48 -10.57
CA ALA A 42 -5.26 -2.39 -11.67
C ALA A 42 -3.95 -3.17 -11.42
N GLY A 43 -4.05 -4.35 -10.81
CA GLY A 43 -2.91 -5.17 -10.42
C GLY A 43 -3.25 -6.25 -9.39
N VAL A 44 -2.35 -7.22 -9.23
CA VAL A 44 -2.43 -8.25 -8.18
C VAL A 44 -2.13 -7.58 -6.82
N PRO A 45 -3.02 -7.69 -5.81
CA PRO A 45 -2.78 -7.07 -4.51
C PRO A 45 -1.64 -7.80 -3.77
N VAL A 46 -0.58 -7.08 -3.44
CA VAL A 46 0.52 -7.55 -2.57
C VAL A 46 0.36 -7.01 -1.15
N THR A 47 0.64 -7.84 -0.15
CA THR A 47 0.56 -7.44 1.26
C THR A 47 1.96 -7.24 1.84
N PHE A 48 2.17 -6.09 2.50
CA PHE A 48 3.39 -5.81 3.25
C PHE A 48 3.28 -6.26 4.70
N SER A 49 4.41 -6.56 5.34
CA SER A 49 4.49 -6.84 6.77
C SER A 49 4.11 -5.61 7.60
N THR A 50 3.65 -5.82 8.83
CA THR A 50 3.28 -4.73 9.75
C THR A 50 4.44 -3.80 10.06
N ALA A 51 5.66 -4.35 10.20
CA ALA A 51 6.88 -3.59 10.40
C ALA A 51 7.22 -2.67 9.20
N ALA A 52 7.10 -3.18 7.96
CA ALA A 52 7.34 -2.38 6.76
C ALA A 52 6.31 -1.24 6.63
N ARG A 53 5.04 -1.49 6.97
CA ARG A 53 3.99 -0.46 6.97
C ARG A 53 4.21 0.62 8.03
N ALA A 54 4.71 0.25 9.21
CA ALA A 54 5.05 1.22 10.25
C ALA A 54 6.24 2.12 9.85
N LEU A 55 7.24 1.56 9.17
CA LEU A 55 8.38 2.33 8.66
C LEU A 55 7.97 3.30 7.54
N GLU A 56 7.07 2.87 6.66
CA GLU A 56 6.51 3.69 5.58
C GLU A 56 5.79 4.95 6.09
N GLN A 57 5.09 4.85 7.22
CA GLN A 57 4.45 6.00 7.85
C GLN A 57 5.47 7.03 8.38
N THR A 58 6.68 6.58 8.74
CA THR A 58 7.75 7.45 9.24
C THR A 58 8.53 8.13 8.10
N GLY A 59 8.71 7.44 6.97
CA GLY A 59 9.49 7.90 5.81
C GLY A 59 8.78 8.87 4.85
N ARG A 60 7.49 9.19 5.05
CA ARG A 60 6.76 10.17 4.23
C ARG A 60 6.97 11.63 4.63
N ASN A 61 7.81 11.90 5.63
CA ASN A 61 8.08 13.27 6.03
C ASN A 61 8.87 13.99 4.91
N GLN A 62 8.35 15.13 4.46
CA GLN A 62 8.89 15.96 3.39
C GLN A 62 10.30 16.54 3.66
N GLY A 63 10.98 16.11 4.73
CA GLY A 63 12.32 16.50 5.15
C GLY A 63 13.43 15.50 4.81
N ASP A 64 13.12 14.43 4.06
CA ASP A 64 14.11 13.43 3.65
C ASP A 64 15.14 13.98 2.65
N PHE A 65 14.81 15.09 1.95
CA PHE A 65 15.72 15.79 1.06
C PHE A 65 15.87 17.26 1.45
N ASP A 66 17.11 17.75 1.38
CA ASP A 66 17.45 19.13 1.66
C ASP A 66 17.34 19.97 0.37
N ALA A 67 16.23 20.69 0.23
CA ALA A 67 15.97 21.54 -0.94
C ALA A 67 17.04 22.63 -1.14
N GLY A 68 17.65 23.11 -0.06
CA GLY A 68 18.74 24.09 -0.10
C GLY A 68 20.00 23.50 -0.75
N LYS A 69 20.40 22.30 -0.31
CA LYS A 69 21.53 21.57 -0.92
C LYS A 69 21.28 21.23 -2.38
N VAL A 70 20.08 20.77 -2.73
CA VAL A 70 19.73 20.45 -4.13
C VAL A 70 19.86 21.70 -5.02
N LYS A 71 19.34 22.85 -4.55
CA LYS A 71 19.49 24.11 -5.27
C LYS A 71 20.96 24.52 -5.43
N ALA A 72 21.76 24.41 -4.37
CA ALA A 72 23.18 24.75 -4.41
C ALA A 72 23.96 23.87 -5.41
N VAL A 73 23.72 22.55 -5.38
CA VAL A 73 24.35 21.60 -6.31
C VAL A 73 23.93 21.91 -7.75
N ARG A 74 22.64 22.16 -8.00
CA ARG A 74 22.14 22.54 -9.32
C ARG A 74 22.85 23.79 -9.85
N THR A 75 22.94 24.84 -9.04
CA THR A 75 23.63 26.08 -9.43
C THR A 75 25.13 25.85 -9.68
N ALA A 76 25.80 25.01 -8.88
CA ALA A 76 27.21 24.69 -9.10
C ALA A 76 27.44 23.95 -10.44
N ILE A 77 26.49 23.10 -10.85
CA ILE A 77 26.50 22.42 -12.14
C ILE A 77 26.24 23.42 -13.28
N GLU A 78 25.21 24.27 -13.15
CA GLU A 78 24.88 25.32 -14.14
C GLU A 78 26.08 26.28 -14.38
N ASN A 79 26.82 26.61 -13.32
CA ASN A 79 27.99 27.48 -13.39
C ASN A 79 29.29 26.75 -13.80
N GLY A 80 29.26 25.43 -14.01
CA GLY A 80 30.44 24.62 -14.36
C GLY A 80 31.48 24.47 -13.24
N THR A 81 31.14 24.88 -12.02
CA THR A 81 32.03 24.83 -10.84
C THR A 81 31.96 23.52 -10.06
N PHE A 82 30.95 22.68 -10.36
CA PHE A 82 30.84 21.37 -9.76
C PHE A 82 31.97 20.46 -10.27
N LYS A 83 32.83 20.00 -9.36
CA LYS A 83 33.91 19.07 -9.66
C LYS A 83 33.62 17.72 -9.03
N VAL A 84 33.84 16.67 -9.81
CA VAL A 84 33.70 15.30 -9.36
C VAL A 84 34.97 14.91 -8.62
N ASP A 85 34.81 14.52 -7.36
CA ASP A 85 35.89 13.99 -6.52
C ASP A 85 35.83 12.46 -6.54
N ALA A 86 36.85 11.83 -7.13
CA ALA A 86 36.90 10.38 -7.28
C ALA A 86 37.13 9.65 -5.95
N GLU A 87 37.85 10.24 -5.00
CA GLU A 87 38.14 9.63 -3.71
C GLU A 87 36.85 9.54 -2.87
N VAL A 88 36.07 10.62 -2.86
CA VAL A 88 34.77 10.65 -2.17
C VAL A 88 33.79 9.66 -2.78
N ILE A 89 33.82 9.45 -4.11
CA ILE A 89 32.98 8.44 -4.76
C ILE A 89 33.39 7.04 -4.33
N ALA A 90 34.69 6.75 -4.35
CA ALA A 90 35.21 5.43 -3.97
C ALA A 90 34.84 5.09 -2.52
N ASP A 91 35.01 6.02 -1.60
CA ASP A 91 34.64 5.84 -0.19
C ASP A 91 33.14 5.56 -0.02
N LYS A 92 32.27 6.33 -0.68
CA LYS A 92 30.82 6.12 -0.66
C LYS A 92 30.40 4.79 -1.28
N MET A 93 31.06 4.35 -2.35
CA MET A 93 30.78 3.06 -2.97
C MET A 93 31.17 1.91 -2.04
N LEU A 94 32.31 2.01 -1.37
CA LEU A 94 32.75 1.02 -0.40
C LEU A 94 31.81 1.00 0.82
N ALA A 95 31.41 2.15 1.35
CA ALA A 95 30.45 2.25 2.45
C ALA A 95 29.10 1.59 2.09
N ASN A 96 28.55 1.89 0.91
CA ASN A 96 27.32 1.27 0.43
C ASN A 96 27.46 -0.26 0.27
N THR A 97 28.61 -0.72 -0.23
CA THR A 97 28.90 -2.15 -0.39
C THR A 97 29.01 -2.86 0.96
N GLN A 98 29.64 -2.23 1.94
CA GLN A 98 29.73 -2.74 3.31
C GLN A 98 28.35 -2.84 3.96
N GLU A 99 27.48 -1.84 3.77
CA GLU A 99 26.10 -1.89 4.27
C GLU A 99 25.33 -3.07 3.65
N PHE A 100 25.42 -3.24 2.34
CA PHE A 100 24.78 -4.35 1.64
C PHE A 100 25.27 -5.72 2.17
N LEU A 101 26.60 -5.89 2.30
CA LEU A 101 27.18 -7.13 2.81
C LEU A 101 26.81 -7.39 4.27
N SER A 102 26.76 -6.35 5.11
CA SER A 102 26.35 -6.46 6.51
C SER A 102 24.90 -6.90 6.64
N ARG A 103 24.00 -6.42 5.77
CA ARG A 103 22.60 -6.87 5.71
C ARG A 103 22.45 -8.29 5.15
N ALA A 104 23.37 -8.73 4.30
CA ALA A 104 23.35 -10.08 3.72
C ALA A 104 23.90 -11.15 4.69
N ASN A 105 24.82 -10.77 5.58
CA ASN A 105 25.48 -11.66 6.53
C ASN A 105 24.85 -11.66 7.93
N GLY A 106 23.88 -10.77 8.20
CA GLY A 106 23.11 -10.70 9.44
C GLY A 106 21.71 -11.26 9.27
#